data_AF-A0A9P5YJ22-F1
#
_entry.id   AF-A0A9P5YJ22-F1
#
_cell.length_a   1.000
_cell.length_b   1.000
_cell.length_c   1.000
_cell.angle_alpha   90.00
_cell.angle_beta   90.00
_cell.angle_gamma   90.00
#
_symmetry.space_group_name_H-M   'P 1'
#
loop_
_entity.id
_entity.type
_entity.pdbx_description
1 polymer ?
#
loop_
_entity_poly.entity_id
_entity_poly.type
_entity_poly.pdbx_seq_one_letter_code
_entity_poly.pdbx_strand_id
1 'polypeptide(L)'
;MFLISPTGAAPSFPAGYQNLGIQFYAYSTPDCGGVPFYVSFNAAIVSHFYTTNIKERDTMVGAGYVSQGIAAYVLSPLSGCGCDV
;
A
#
# COMPACT_ATOMS: atom_id res chain seq x y z
N MET A 1 10.76 2.19 0.29
CA MET A 1 9.89 3.18 -0.37
C MET A 1 9.21 2.49 -1.53
N PHE A 2 7.88 2.50 -1.59
CA PHE A 2 7.13 2.00 -2.75
C PHE A 2 6.68 3.20 -3.58
N LEU A 3 6.72 3.06 -4.90
CA LEU A 3 6.19 4.06 -5.83
C LEU A 3 4.89 3.52 -6.40
N ILE A 4 3.79 4.26 -6.21
CA ILE A 4 2.48 3.89 -6.75
C ILE A 4 2.41 4.41 -8.19
N SER A 5 2.11 3.53 -9.14
CA SER A 5 1.91 3.91 -10.54
C SER A 5 0.42 4.01 -10.86
N PRO A 6 -0.12 5.22 -11.10
CA PRO A 6 -1.53 5.40 -11.49
C PRO A 6 -1.81 5.03 -12.95
N THR A 7 -0.78 4.83 -13.78
CA THR A 7 -0.90 4.57 -15.23
C THR A 7 -0.45 3.17 -15.65
N GLY A 8 0.03 2.34 -14.72
CA GLY A 8 0.63 1.04 -15.01
C GLY A 8 2.03 1.10 -15.61
N ALA A 9 2.55 2.30 -15.92
CA ALA A 9 3.93 2.48 -16.34
C ALA A 9 4.88 2.38 -15.13
N ALA A 10 6.07 1.80 -15.30
CA ALA A 10 7.07 1.80 -14.24
C ALA A 10 7.47 3.26 -13.89
N PRO A 11 7.36 3.67 -12.62
CA PRO A 11 7.77 5.01 -12.21
C PRO A 11 9.29 5.18 -12.32
N SER A 12 9.77 6.41 -12.54
CA SER A 12 11.21 6.68 -12.56
C SER A 12 11.80 6.57 -11.15
N PHE A 13 12.84 5.75 -11.02
CA PHE A 13 13.52 5.53 -9.74
C PHE A 13 14.60 6.60 -9.54
N PRO A 14 14.69 7.24 -8.36
CA PRO A 14 15.84 8.06 -8.02
C PRO A 14 17.13 7.23 -8.07
N ALA A 15 18.26 7.86 -8.39
CA ALA A 15 19.56 7.20 -8.39
C ALA A 15 19.83 6.54 -7.02
N GLY A 16 20.23 5.28 -7.02
CA GLY A 16 20.52 4.50 -5.80
C GLY A 16 19.42 3.54 -5.35
N TYR A 17 18.26 3.50 -6.02
CA TYR A 17 17.19 2.53 -5.73
C TYR A 17 17.23 1.36 -6.71
N GLN A 18 17.13 0.14 -6.19
CA GLN A 18 16.95 -1.06 -7.01
C GLN A 18 15.47 -1.28 -7.30
N ASN A 19 15.15 -1.55 -8.57
CA ASN A 19 13.81 -1.98 -8.96
C ASN A 19 13.66 -3.46 -8.57
N LEU A 20 12.75 -3.74 -7.64
CA LEU A 20 12.44 -5.11 -7.17
C LEU A 20 11.25 -5.74 -7.90
N GLY A 21 10.72 -5.08 -8.92
CA GLY A 21 9.55 -5.51 -9.68
C GLY A 21 8.23 -5.00 -9.08
N ILE A 22 7.13 -5.51 -9.64
CA ILE A 22 5.78 -5.25 -9.15
C ILE A 22 5.56 -6.12 -7.91
N GLN A 23 5.38 -5.48 -6.76
CA GLN A 23 5.16 -6.18 -5.50
C GLN A 23 3.70 -6.60 -5.31
N PHE A 24 2.75 -5.78 -5.76
CA PHE A 24 1.31 -6.04 -5.69
C PHE A 24 0.54 -5.10 -6.62
N TYR A 25 -0.70 -5.47 -6.94
CA TYR A 25 -1.67 -4.62 -7.60
C TYR A 25 -2.60 -3.98 -6.57
N ALA A 26 -2.94 -2.72 -6.79
CA ALA A 26 -3.80 -1.92 -5.93
C ALA A 26 -5.09 -1.56 -6.66
N TYR A 27 -6.22 -1.71 -5.98
CA TYR A 27 -7.56 -1.51 -6.50
C TYR A 27 -8.29 -0.44 -5.68
N SER A 28 -9.22 0.28 -6.31
CA SER A 28 -10.04 1.29 -5.64
C SER A 28 -11.20 0.68 -4.85
N THR A 29 -11.59 -0.56 -5.17
CA THR A 29 -12.69 -1.28 -4.54
C THR A 29 -12.20 -2.59 -3.91
N PRO A 30 -12.88 -3.08 -2.85
CA PRO A 30 -12.57 -4.37 -2.20
C PRO A 30 -12.99 -5.59 -3.04
N ASP A 31 -13.35 -5.40 -4.30
CA ASP A 31 -13.85 -6.47 -5.16
C ASP A 31 -12.83 -7.61 -5.23
N CYS A 32 -13.35 -8.84 -5.33
CA CYS A 32 -12.54 -10.07 -5.32
C CYS A 32 -11.69 -10.29 -4.05
N GLY A 33 -12.19 -9.95 -2.87
CA GLY A 33 -11.47 -10.23 -1.63
C GLY A 33 -10.23 -9.35 -1.44
N GLY A 34 -10.22 -8.16 -2.04
CA GLY A 34 -9.22 -7.14 -1.78
C GLY A 34 -9.18 -6.78 -0.29
N VAL A 35 -8.00 -6.93 0.33
CA VAL A 35 -7.80 -6.54 1.73
C VAL A 35 -7.46 -5.06 1.80
N PRO A 36 -7.97 -4.31 2.80
CA PRO A 36 -7.70 -2.89 2.93
C PRO A 36 -6.21 -2.64 3.18
N PHE A 37 -5.63 -1.73 2.40
CA PHE A 37 -4.27 -1.24 2.56
C PHE A 37 -4.30 0.13 3.20
N TYR A 38 -3.91 0.19 4.47
CA TYR A 38 -3.92 1.40 5.27
C TYR A 38 -2.67 2.24 5.01
N VAL A 39 -2.86 3.56 5.02
CA VAL A 39 -1.77 4.54 4.99
C VAL A 39 -1.81 5.39 6.25
N SER A 40 -0.64 5.61 6.83
CA SER A 40 -0.45 6.56 7.93
C SER A 40 0.75 7.44 7.62
N PHE A 41 0.65 8.74 7.92
CA PHE A 41 1.67 9.72 7.61
C PHE A 41 2.22 10.35 8.87
N ASN A 42 3.54 10.44 8.99
CA ASN A 42 4.20 11.19 10.04
C ASN A 42 4.89 12.43 9.44
N ALA A 43 4.38 13.61 9.80
CA ALA A 43 4.89 14.88 9.31
C ALA A 43 6.28 15.24 9.86
N ALA A 44 6.66 14.74 11.04
CA ALA A 44 7.94 15.05 11.65
C ALA A 44 9.13 14.42 10.91
N ILE A 45 8.93 13.22 10.36
CA ILE A 45 9.95 12.49 9.57
C ILE A 45 9.61 12.41 8.08
N VAL A 46 8.51 13.04 7.66
CA VAL A 46 8.00 13.09 6.27
C VAL A 46 7.95 11.69 5.64
N SER A 47 7.35 10.74 6.34
CA SER A 47 7.31 9.33 5.93
C SER A 47 5.92 8.74 5.98
N HIS A 48 5.59 7.96 4.96
CA HIS A 48 4.36 7.18 4.88
C HIS A 48 4.63 5.75 5.32
N PHE A 49 3.78 5.24 6.20
CA PHE A 49 3.75 3.85 6.61
C PHE A 49 2.52 3.18 5.98
N TYR A 50 2.74 2.03 5.35
CA TYR A 50 1.69 1.27 4.69
C TYR A 50 1.61 -0.14 5.25
N THR A 51 0.40 -0.61 5.55
CA THR A 51 0.16 -1.96 6.07
C THR A 51 -1.25 -2.44 5.74
N THR A 52 -1.44 -3.75 5.58
CA THR A 52 -2.77 -4.38 5.54
C THR A 52 -3.28 -4.76 6.93
N ASN A 53 -2.42 -4.69 7.96
CA ASN A 53 -2.75 -5.05 9.32
C ASN A 53 -3.23 -3.84 10.12
N ILE A 54 -4.50 -3.88 10.52
CA ILE A 54 -5.11 -2.81 11.31
C ILE A 54 -4.41 -2.58 12.66
N LYS A 55 -3.85 -3.63 13.29
CA LYS A 55 -3.13 -3.52 14.56
C LYS A 55 -1.78 -2.81 14.42
N GLU A 56 -1.09 -3.03 13.29
CA GLU A 56 0.16 -2.32 12.99
C GLU A 56 -0.11 -0.85 12.72
N ARG A 57 -1.19 -0.53 11.99
CA ARG A 57 -1.65 0.85 11.81
C ARG A 57 -1.88 1.51 13.17
N ASP A 58 -2.63 0.88 14.06
CA ASP A 58 -2.96 1.46 15.38
C ASP A 58 -1.72 1.65 16.26
N THR A 59 -0.77 0.71 16.19
CA THR A 59 0.54 0.85 16.84
C THR A 59 1.29 2.07 16.31
N MET A 60 1.31 2.28 15.00
CA MET A 60 1.98 3.42 14.37
C MET A 60 1.28 4.74 14.67
N VAL A 61 -0.05 4.74 14.79
CA VAL A 61 -0.80 5.91 15.26
C VAL A 61 -0.39 6.28 16.68
N GLY A 62 -0.25 5.30 17.57
CA GLY A 62 0.31 5.51 18.91
C GLY A 62 1.75 6.03 18.91
N ALA A 63 2.53 5.71 17.87
CA ALA A 63 3.90 6.17 17.67
C ALA A 63 4.01 7.56 17.00
N GLY A 64 2.90 8.28 16.83
CA GLY A 64 2.88 9.64 16.29
C GLY A 64 2.65 9.74 14.77
N TYR A 65 2.23 8.65 14.12
CA TYR A 65 1.69 8.72 12.77
C TYR A 65 0.21 9.15 12.80
N VAL A 66 -0.23 9.85 11.77
CA VAL A 66 -1.63 10.19 11.55
C VAL A 66 -2.20 9.21 10.54
N SER A 67 -3.24 8.45 10.91
CA SER A 67 -3.92 7.58 9.95
C SER A 67 -4.64 8.42 8.90
N GLN A 68 -4.41 8.12 7.63
CA GLN A 68 -5.09 8.74 6.50
C GLN A 68 -6.19 7.84 5.91
N GLY A 69 -6.46 6.70 6.55
CA GLY A 69 -7.47 5.74 6.12
C GLY A 69 -6.94 4.67 5.16
N ILE A 70 -7.81 4.23 4.25
CA ILE A 70 -7.51 3.20 3.25
C ILE A 70 -6.93 3.90 2.00
N ALA A 71 -5.70 3.57 1.63
CA ALA A 71 -5.07 4.04 0.41
C ALA A 71 -5.59 3.28 -0.82
N ALA A 72 -5.75 1.96 -0.68
CA ALA A 72 -6.21 1.06 -1.74
C ALA A 72 -6.65 -0.28 -1.13
N TYR A 73 -7.13 -1.18 -1.99
CA TYR A 73 -7.33 -2.58 -1.69
C TYR A 73 -6.28 -3.40 -2.44
N VAL A 74 -5.69 -4.39 -1.79
CA VAL A 74 -4.67 -5.26 -2.41
C VAL A 74 -5.16 -6.69 -2.41
N LEU A 75 -4.94 -7.40 -3.52
CA LEU A 75 -5.26 -8.82 -3.58
C LEU A 75 -4.18 -9.60 -2.82
N SER A 76 -4.62 -10.43 -1.88
CA SER A 76 -3.71 -11.40 -1.29
C SER A 76 -3.47 -12.53 -2.30
N PRO A 77 -2.24 -13.05 -2.43
CA PRO A 77 -2.00 -14.20 -3.31
C PRO A 77 -2.78 -15.47 -2.90
N LEU A 78 -3.46 -15.46 -1.74
CA LEU A 78 -4.31 -16.52 -1.22
C LEU A 78 -5.81 -16.23 -1.34
N SER A 79 -6.22 -15.01 -1.72
CA SER A 79 -7.63 -14.72 -1.99
C SER A 79 -7.95 -15.23 -3.39
N GLY A 80 -8.33 -16.51 -3.48
CA GLY A 80 -8.79 -17.19 -4.70
C GLY A 80 -10.14 -16.68 -5.24
N CYS A 81 -10.39 -15.38 -5.12
CA CYS A 81 -11.54 -14.75 -5.74
C CYS A 81 -11.17 -14.54 -7.20
N GLY A 82 -11.67 -15.40 -8.08
CA GLY A 82 -11.48 -15.34 -9.53
C GLY A 82 -12.07 -14.07 -10.14
N CYS A 83 -11.32 -12.96 -10.06
CA CYS A 83 -11.25 -12.03 -11.17
C CYS A 83 -9.99 -12.33 -11.96
N ASP A 84 -10.09 -13.43 -12.68
CA ASP A 84 -9.40 -13.68 -13.93
C ASP A 84 -9.48 -12.41 -14.81
N VAL A 85 -8.30 -11.90 -15.14
CA VAL A 85 -8.06 -10.80 -16.09
C VAL A 85 -8.34 -11.23 -17.53
#